data_AF-D5RKW0-F1
#
_entry.id   AF-D5RKW0-F1
#
_cell.length_a   1.000
_cell.length_b   1.000
_cell.length_c   1.000
_cell.angle_alpha   90.00
_cell.angle_beta   90.00
_cell.angle_gamma   90.00
#
_symmetry.space_group_name_H-M   'P 1'
#
loop_
_entity.id
_entity.type
_entity.pdbx_description
1 polymer ?
#
loop_
_entity_poly.entity_id
_entity_poly.type
_entity_poly.pdbx_seq_one_letter_code
_entity_poly.pdbx_strand_id
1 'polypeptide(L)'
;MPETPHQDVAALSFEAALAELDTIVKKLEGGQAKLEDAIADYERGAALRRHCEAKLAEAEQKVQAIVAGPDGSATGLRELG
;
A
#
# COMPACT_ATOMS: atom_id res chain seq x y z
N MET A 1 16.96 -6.46 -24.22
CA MET A 1 16.51 -5.21 -23.58
C MET A 1 16.92 -5.32 -22.11
N PRO A 2 17.47 -4.27 -21.46
CA PRO A 2 17.77 -4.38 -20.05
C PRO A 2 16.43 -4.38 -19.29
N GLU A 3 16.11 -5.52 -18.69
CA GLU A 3 15.02 -5.64 -17.74
C GLU A 3 15.40 -4.79 -16.52
N THR A 4 14.73 -3.65 -16.32
CA THR A 4 14.95 -2.83 -15.13
C THR A 4 14.56 -3.66 -13.91
N PRO A 5 15.44 -3.90 -12.93
CA PRO A 5 15.10 -4.71 -11.77
C PRO A 5 14.05 -3.96 -10.96
N HIS A 6 12.79 -4.35 -11.11
CA HIS A 6 11.73 -3.89 -10.24
C HIS A 6 11.93 -4.50 -8.86
N GLN A 7 12.03 -3.65 -7.84
CA GLN A 7 12.08 -4.11 -6.47
C GLN A 7 10.85 -4.97 -6.16
N ASP A 8 11.09 -6.05 -5.41
CA ASP A 8 10.04 -6.94 -4.96
C ASP A 8 9.03 -6.15 -4.09
N VAL A 9 7.75 -6.22 -4.44
CA VAL A 9 6.70 -5.43 -3.80
C VAL A 9 6.63 -5.74 -2.30
N ALA A 10 6.89 -6.98 -1.88
CA ALA A 10 6.83 -7.36 -0.47
C ALA A 10 7.92 -6.70 0.38
N ALA A 11 9.01 -6.26 -0.25
CA ALA A 11 10.11 -5.57 0.43
C ALA A 11 9.88 -4.06 0.60
N LEU A 12 8.84 -3.48 -0.02
CA LEU A 12 8.60 -2.04 0.01
C LEU A 12 8.00 -1.58 1.35
N SER A 13 8.35 -0.36 1.77
CA SER A 13 7.59 0.36 2.80
C SER A 13 6.23 0.80 2.24
N PHE A 14 5.31 1.19 3.13
CA PHE A 14 4.02 1.75 2.70
C PHE A 14 4.20 3.00 1.84
N GLU A 15 5.05 3.94 2.26
CA GLU A 15 5.26 5.19 1.52
C GLU A 15 5.89 4.94 0.14
N ALA A 16 6.84 4.02 0.06
CA ALA A 16 7.47 3.66 -1.21
C ALA A 16 6.47 3.00 -2.16
N ALA A 17 5.68 2.05 -1.67
CA ALA A 17 4.66 1.38 -2.48
C ALA A 17 3.56 2.35 -2.95
N LEU A 18 3.14 3.28 -2.10
CA LEU A 18 2.16 4.30 -2.45
C LEU A 18 2.69 5.30 -3.49
N ALA A 19 3.94 5.75 -3.34
CA ALA A 19 4.57 6.65 -4.31
C ALA A 19 4.73 6.01 -5.69
N GLU A 20 5.09 4.73 -5.74
CA GLU A 20 5.17 3.98 -6.98
C GLU A 20 3.79 3.77 -7.62
N LEU A 21 2.77 3.46 -6.80
CA LEU A 21 1.40 3.32 -7.26
C LEU A 21 0.86 4.63 -7.88
N ASP A 22 1.12 5.78 -7.24
CA ASP A 22 0.76 7.10 -7.77
C ASP A 22 1.42 7.38 -9.13
N THR A 23 2.69 6.99 -9.29
CA THR A 23 3.42 7.11 -10.56
C THR A 23 2.78 6.27 -11.66
N ILE A 24 2.41 5.02 -11.34
CA ILE A 24 1.73 4.12 -12.27
C ILE A 24 0.36 4.67 -12.68
N VAL A 25 -0.44 5.16 -11.73
CA VAL A 25 -1.76 5.75 -12.02
C VAL A 25 -1.61 6.91 -12.99
N LYS A 26 -0.69 7.86 -12.72
CA LYS A 26 -0.42 8.99 -13.61
C LYS A 26 -0.02 8.56 -15.02
N LYS A 27 0.78 7.49 -15.14
CA LYS A 27 1.20 6.95 -16.44
C LYS A 27 0.02 6.36 -17.21
N LEU A 28 -0.85 5.61 -16.53
CA LEU A 28 -2.06 5.02 -17.14
C LEU A 28 -3.06 6.10 -17.58
N GLU A 29 -3.27 7.13 -16.75
CA GLU A 29 -4.14 8.27 -17.06
C GLU A 29 -3.64 9.09 -18.26
N GLY A 30 -2.32 9.10 -18.48
CA GLY A 30 -1.70 9.78 -19.62
C GLY A 30 -2.05 9.17 -20.99
N GLY A 31 -2.54 7.93 -21.04
CA GLY A 31 -3.09 7.30 -22.25
C GLY A 31 -2.13 7.07 -23.42
N GLN A 32 -0.82 7.32 -23.24
CA GLN A 32 0.21 7.22 -24.29
C GLN A 32 1.02 5.91 -24.23
N ALA A 33 0.73 5.03 -23.27
CA ALA A 33 1.41 3.75 -23.12
C ALA A 33 0.95 2.74 -24.20
N LYS A 34 1.86 1.88 -24.65
CA LYS A 34 1.48 0.72 -25.47
C LYS A 34 0.63 -0.22 -24.61
N LEU A 35 -0.23 -1.02 -25.26
CA LEU A 35 -1.11 -1.96 -24.55
C LEU A 35 -0.35 -2.88 -23.59
N GLU A 36 0.80 -3.41 -24.02
CA GLU A 36 1.64 -4.30 -23.20
C GLU A 36 2.19 -3.59 -21.96
N ASP A 37 2.66 -2.34 -22.11
CA ASP A 37 3.14 -1.52 -21.01
C ASP A 37 2.00 -1.19 -20.03
N ALA A 38 0.81 -0.88 -20.56
CA ALA A 38 -0.37 -0.59 -19.74
C ALA A 38 -0.84 -1.81 -18.92
N ILE A 39 -0.74 -3.01 -19.48
CA ILE A 39 -1.04 -4.26 -18.75
C ILE A 39 -0.02 -4.47 -17.63
N ALA A 40 1.27 -4.32 -17.91
CA ALA A 40 2.32 -4.48 -16.90
C ALA A 40 2.19 -3.45 -15.76
N ASP A 41 1.91 -2.18 -16.11
CA ASP A 41 1.65 -1.10 -15.16
C ASP A 41 0.43 -1.44 -14.29
N TYR A 42 -0.66 -1.96 -14.88
CA TYR A 42 -1.86 -2.35 -14.14
C TYR A 42 -1.59 -3.50 -13.16
N GLU A 43 -0.90 -4.56 -13.59
CA GLU A 43 -0.55 -5.70 -12.74
C GLU A 43 0.32 -5.27 -11.56
N ARG A 44 1.33 -4.43 -11.83
CA ARG A 44 2.18 -3.87 -10.79
C ARG A 44 1.41 -2.97 -9.83
N GLY A 45 0.55 -2.09 -10.35
CA GLY A 45 -0.34 -1.25 -9.53
C GLY A 45 -1.28 -2.07 -8.65
N ALA A 46 -1.81 -3.19 -9.16
CA ALA A 46 -2.65 -4.09 -8.38
C ALA A 46 -1.87 -4.77 -7.24
N ALA A 47 -0.63 -5.19 -7.48
CA ALA A 47 0.23 -5.74 -6.45
C ALA A 47 0.57 -4.71 -5.36
N LEU A 48 0.95 -3.49 -5.76
CA LEU A 48 1.25 -2.38 -4.84
C LEU A 48 0.05 -2.02 -3.97
N ARG A 49 -1.16 -1.94 -4.56
CA ARG A 49 -2.39 -1.68 -3.81
C ARG A 49 -2.63 -2.73 -2.72
N ARG A 50 -2.53 -4.02 -3.07
CA ARG A 50 -2.71 -5.11 -2.10
C ARG A 50 -1.70 -5.04 -0.96
N HIS A 51 -0.45 -4.68 -1.28
CA HIS A 51 0.59 -4.48 -0.27
C HIS A 51 0.27 -3.31 0.67
N CYS A 52 -0.18 -2.18 0.13
CA CYS A 52 -0.61 -1.03 0.92
C CYS A 52 -1.79 -1.39 1.86
N GLU A 53 -2.79 -2.09 1.34
CA GLU A 53 -3.94 -2.58 2.12
C GLU A 53 -3.49 -3.49 3.26
N ALA A 54 -2.56 -4.42 3.00
CA ALA A 54 -2.01 -5.30 4.04
C ALA A 54 -1.27 -4.52 5.14
N LYS A 55 -0.42 -3.55 4.75
CA LYS A 55 0.32 -2.71 5.71
C LYS A 55 -0.63 -1.87 6.58
N LEU A 56 -1.71 -1.34 6.01
CA LEU A 56 -2.73 -0.60 6.76
C LEU A 56 -3.48 -1.51 7.75
N ALA A 57 -3.85 -2.71 7.32
CA ALA A 57 -4.49 -3.70 8.21
C ALA A 57 -3.56 -4.09 9.38
N GLU A 58 -2.27 -4.30 9.13
CA GLU A 58 -1.29 -4.56 10.19
C GLU A 58 -1.18 -3.38 11.17
N ALA A 59 -1.17 -2.15 10.66
CA ALA A 59 -1.11 -0.95 11.50
C ALA A 59 -2.36 -0.81 12.37
N GLU A 60 -3.54 -1.03 11.79
CA GLU A 60 -4.82 -0.98 12.50
C GLU A 60 -4.88 -2.01 13.63
N GLN A 61 -4.47 -3.25 13.36
CA GLN A 61 -4.40 -4.31 14.37
C GLN A 61 -3.49 -3.93 15.55
N LYS A 62 -2.33 -3.31 15.26
CA LYS A 62 -1.41 -2.84 16.31
C LYS A 62 -2.04 -1.74 17.16
N VAL A 63 -2.73 -0.79 16.53
CA VAL A 63 -3.44 0.28 17.25
C VAL A 63 -4.54 -0.31 18.14
N GLN A 64 -5.34 -1.24 17.61
CA GLN A 64 -6.39 -1.91 18.37
C GLN A 64 -5.83 -2.65 19.59
N ALA A 65 -4.70 -3.35 19.45
CA ALA A 65 -4.04 -4.04 20.56
C ALA A 65 -3.56 -3.07 21.66
N ILE A 66 -3.06 -1.90 21.28
CA ILE A 66 -2.65 -0.85 22.24
C ILE A 66 -3.89 -0.30 22.97
N VAL A 67 -4.98 -0.01 22.25
CA VAL A 67 -6.21 0.55 22.82
C VAL A 67 -6.90 -0.42 23.77
N ALA A 68 -6.87 -1.72 23.47
CA ALA A 68 -7.51 -2.76 24.29
C ALA A 68 -6.87 -2.96 25.68
N GLY A 69 -5.60 -2.59 25.86
CA GLY A 69 -4.88 -2.73 27.13
C GLY A 69 -4.68 -4.19 27.58
N PRO A 70 -3.77 -4.46 28.53
CA PRO A 70 -3.46 -5.82 29.00
C PRO A 70 -4.62 -6.55 29.71
N ASP A 71 -5.70 -5.85 30.07
CA ASP A 71 -6.87 -6.39 30.77
C ASP A 71 -8.18 -6.32 29.96
N GLY A 72 -8.14 -5.98 28.66
CA GLY A 72 -9.32 -5.89 27.80
C GLY A 72 -10.24 -4.69 28.08
N SER A 73 -9.79 -3.74 28.91
CA SER A 73 -10.50 -2.49 29.16
C SER A 73 -9.98 -1.41 28.21
N ALA A 74 -10.80 -1.04 27.22
CA ALA A 74 -10.49 0.01 26.25
C ALA A 74 -10.19 1.34 26.98
N THR A 75 -8.91 1.70 27.12
CA THR A 75 -8.49 2.85 27.94
C THR A 75 -8.26 4.11 27.08
N GLY A 76 -8.51 4.07 25.76
CA GLY A 76 -8.02 5.12 24.85
C GLY A 76 -9.00 6.13 24.25
N LEU A 77 -10.33 6.00 24.41
CA LEU A 77 -11.28 6.84 23.64
C LEU A 77 -12.42 7.49 24.44
N ARG A 78 -12.34 7.47 25.77
CA ARG A 78 -13.42 8.03 26.61
C ARG A 78 -13.30 9.54 26.92
N GLU A 79 -12.27 10.21 26.39
CA GLU A 79 -11.98 11.64 26.70
C GLU A 79 -11.89 12.57 25.48
N LEU A 80 -12.57 12.23 24.38
CA LEU A 80 -12.88 13.19 23.32
C LEU A 80 -14.39 13.22 23.09
N GLY A 81 -15.09 13.67 24.13
CA GLY A 81 -16.45 14.22 24.04
C GLY A 81 -16.39 15.73 23.95
#